data_AF-A0A667X6H0-F1
#
_entry.id   AF-A0A667X6H0-F1
#
_cell.length_a   1.000
_cell.length_b   1.000
_cell.length_c   1.000
_cell.angle_alpha   90.00
_cell.angle_beta   90.00
_cell.angle_gamma   90.00
#
_symmetry.space_group_name_H-M   'P 1'
#
loop_
_entity.id
_entity.type
_entity.pdbx_description
1 polymer ?
#
loop_
_entity_poly.entity_id
_entity_poly.type
_entity_poly.pdbx_seq_one_letter_code
_entity_poly.pdbx_strand_id
1 'polypeptide(L)'
;TMLQELSSHAMDIYDYLLAGVDPRLKSYPLMQSPVPMTVILLCYLFFVLYLGPCIMANRKPFQLKEAMIFYNFALVALSTVIVYEFLMSGWVTTYTWRCDPIDTSDSPEALRMVRVAWLFWFSKIIELMDTIFFVLRKKHGQVTFLHIFHHSFMPWTWWWGVSYAPGGMGSFHAMVNSTVHIIMYFYYGLSAAGPRFQKFLWWKKYMTAIQLIQFVLVSLHVTQYYFMDSCDYQFPLIIHLVWIYGTFFFVLFSNFWIQAYVKGKRLPKQDIKQSLNGTAVHTNGRHQENGTSIGINHGASNGSSNGCVHHENSSKMKKA
;
A
#
# COMPACT_ATOMS: atom_id res chain seq x y z
N THR A 1 -24.92 9.57 36.66
CA THR A 1 -24.98 8.13 36.28
C THR A 1 -23.63 7.72 35.71
N MET A 2 -23.28 6.43 35.70
CA MET A 2 -22.03 5.91 35.12
C MET A 2 -21.77 6.43 33.69
N LEU A 3 -22.84 6.61 32.89
CA LEU A 3 -22.76 7.18 31.54
C LEU A 3 -22.34 8.66 31.52
N GLN A 4 -22.74 9.46 32.51
CA GLN A 4 -22.32 10.87 32.62
C GLN A 4 -20.84 10.98 33.01
N GLU A 5 -20.37 10.14 33.93
CA GLU A 5 -18.95 10.10 34.31
C GLU A 5 -18.08 9.64 33.14
N LEU A 6 -18.51 8.62 32.40
CA LEU A 6 -17.79 8.15 31.21
C LEU A 6 -17.77 9.22 30.12
N SER A 7 -18.86 9.98 29.97
CA SER A 7 -18.93 11.11 29.04
C SER A 7 -18.01 12.26 29.45
N SER A 8 -17.94 12.62 30.74
CA SER A 8 -17.07 13.70 31.21
C SER A 8 -15.61 13.32 31.03
N HIS A 9 -15.21 12.10 31.42
CA HIS A 9 -13.85 11.62 31.21
C HIS A 9 -13.45 11.59 29.73
N ALA A 10 -14.36 11.21 28.83
CA ALA A 10 -14.10 11.23 27.41
C ALA A 10 -13.89 12.66 26.87
N MET A 11 -14.66 13.63 27.38
CA MET A 11 -14.48 15.04 27.03
C MET A 11 -13.17 15.61 27.56
N ASP A 12 -12.79 15.27 28.81
CA ASP A 12 -11.52 15.72 29.39
C ASP A 12 -10.31 15.21 28.57
N ILE A 13 -10.34 13.94 28.16
CA ILE A 13 -9.31 13.37 27.28
C ILE A 13 -9.31 14.06 25.93
N TYR A 14 -10.48 14.30 25.35
CA TYR A 14 -10.61 14.98 24.07
C TYR A 14 -10.04 16.39 24.10
N ASP A 15 -10.37 17.17 25.13
CA ASP A 15 -9.89 18.53 25.31
C ASP A 15 -8.38 18.57 25.58
N TYR A 16 -7.87 17.62 26.38
CA TYR A 16 -6.43 17.45 26.60
C TYR A 16 -5.67 17.15 25.30
N LEU A 17 -6.22 16.25 24.46
CA LEU A 17 -5.62 15.91 23.18
C LEU A 17 -5.64 17.12 22.23
N LEU A 18 -6.76 17.83 22.13
CA LEU A 18 -6.84 19.03 21.29
C LEU A 18 -5.92 20.17 21.75
N ALA A 19 -5.66 20.28 23.06
CA ALA A 19 -4.73 21.28 23.59
C ALA A 19 -3.29 21.04 23.13
N GLY A 20 -2.92 19.80 22.81
CA GLY A 20 -1.59 19.44 22.30
C GLY A 20 -1.38 19.66 20.80
N VAL A 21 -2.43 20.04 20.06
CA VAL A 21 -2.34 20.29 18.61
C VAL A 21 -1.61 21.60 18.34
N ASP A 22 -0.68 21.57 17.40
CA ASP A 22 0.07 22.74 16.93
C ASP A 22 -0.91 23.84 16.47
N PRO A 23 -0.88 25.03 17.10
CA PRO A 23 -1.83 26.10 16.80
C PRO A 23 -1.73 26.59 15.34
N ARG A 24 -0.57 26.43 14.69
CA ARG A 24 -0.32 26.85 13.31
C ARG A 24 -1.14 26.04 12.30
N LEU A 25 -1.64 24.86 12.69
CA LEU A 25 -2.47 23.99 11.85
C LEU A 25 -3.98 24.26 11.96
N LYS A 26 -4.46 25.05 12.94
CA LYS A 26 -5.90 25.22 13.19
C LYS A 26 -6.68 25.80 12.00
N SER A 27 -6.04 26.62 11.19
CA SER A 27 -6.62 27.22 9.97
C SER A 27 -6.64 26.28 8.78
N TYR A 28 -5.93 25.15 8.83
CA TYR A 28 -5.83 24.22 7.72
C TYR A 28 -7.07 23.33 7.65
N PRO A 29 -7.56 23.00 6.43
CA PRO A 29 -8.71 22.12 6.28
C PRO A 29 -8.49 20.79 7.00
N LEU A 30 -9.53 20.34 7.73
CA LEU A 30 -9.60 19.04 8.43
C LEU A 30 -8.61 18.86 9.59
N MET A 31 -7.97 19.93 10.07
CA MET A 31 -7.04 19.89 11.21
C MET A 31 -7.66 20.38 12.53
N GLN A 32 -8.92 20.81 12.52
CA GLN A 32 -9.60 21.35 13.71
C GLN A 32 -9.89 20.28 14.77
N SER A 33 -10.11 19.04 14.34
CA SER A 33 -10.37 17.89 15.22
C SER A 33 -10.07 16.59 14.48
N PRO A 34 -9.87 15.47 15.19
CA PRO A 34 -9.70 14.16 14.55
C PRO A 34 -11.00 13.62 13.94
N VAL A 35 -12.15 14.20 14.31
CA VAL A 35 -13.48 13.68 13.97
C VAL A 35 -13.71 13.64 12.44
N PRO A 36 -13.47 14.70 11.64
CA PRO A 36 -13.62 14.64 10.19
C PRO A 36 -12.79 13.54 9.55
N MET A 37 -11.55 13.37 9.97
CA MET A 37 -10.66 12.34 9.43
C MET A 37 -11.19 10.93 9.76
N THR A 38 -11.64 10.70 10.99
CA THR A 38 -12.26 9.42 11.38
C THR A 38 -13.55 9.15 10.59
N VAL A 39 -14.41 10.15 10.37
CA VAL A 39 -15.64 10.00 9.59
C VAL A 39 -15.32 9.65 8.13
N ILE A 40 -14.38 10.37 7.49
CA ILE A 40 -13.92 10.07 6.13
C ILE A 40 -13.45 8.63 6.04
N LEU A 41 -12.66 8.17 7.02
CA LEU A 41 -12.12 6.81 7.04
C LEU A 41 -13.22 5.75 7.20
N LEU A 42 -14.17 5.95 8.12
CA LEU A 42 -15.28 5.02 8.32
C LEU A 42 -16.16 4.93 7.07
N CYS A 43 -16.46 6.07 6.43
CA CYS A 43 -17.18 6.10 5.16
C CYS A 43 -16.41 5.37 4.05
N TYR A 44 -15.10 5.59 3.95
CA TYR A 44 -14.22 4.90 3.01
C TYR A 44 -14.23 3.38 3.21
N LEU A 45 -14.06 2.92 4.46
CA LEU A 45 -14.07 1.50 4.81
C LEU A 45 -15.43 0.85 4.50
N PHE A 46 -16.51 1.51 4.91
CA PHE A 46 -17.87 1.06 4.58
C PHE A 46 -18.09 0.96 3.07
N PHE A 47 -17.62 1.95 2.31
CA PHE A 47 -17.70 1.92 0.86
C PHE A 47 -16.89 0.79 0.24
N VAL A 48 -15.61 0.65 0.59
CA VAL A 48 -14.71 -0.31 -0.05
C VAL A 48 -15.04 -1.75 0.31
N LEU A 49 -15.43 -2.01 1.57
CA LEU A 49 -15.65 -3.37 2.07
C LEU A 49 -17.06 -3.88 1.82
N TYR A 50 -18.06 -2.99 1.79
CA TYR A 50 -19.47 -3.39 1.76
C TYR A 50 -20.25 -2.75 0.62
N LEU A 51 -20.46 -1.44 0.66
CA LEU A 51 -21.41 -0.76 -0.24
C LEU A 51 -20.96 -0.82 -1.71
N GLY A 52 -19.70 -0.54 -2.00
CA GLY A 52 -19.14 -0.55 -3.34
C GLY A 52 -19.20 -1.93 -4.01
N PRO A 53 -18.71 -3.01 -3.37
CA PRO A 53 -18.89 -4.37 -3.88
C PRO A 53 -20.36 -4.76 -4.09
N CYS A 54 -21.25 -4.37 -3.18
CA CYS A 54 -22.69 -4.61 -3.31
C CYS A 54 -23.29 -3.93 -4.55
N ILE A 55 -23.03 -2.62 -4.73
CA ILE A 55 -23.47 -1.85 -5.91
C ILE A 55 -22.89 -2.43 -7.21
N MET A 56 -21.64 -2.88 -7.18
CA MET A 56 -20.93 -3.41 -8.34
C MET A 56 -21.29 -4.86 -8.67
N ALA A 57 -21.95 -5.61 -7.78
CA ALA A 57 -22.25 -7.03 -7.96
C ALA A 57 -22.92 -7.30 -9.31
N ASN A 58 -23.99 -6.56 -9.61
CA ASN A 58 -24.80 -6.70 -10.83
C ASN A 58 -24.44 -5.70 -11.94
N ARG A 59 -23.29 -5.01 -11.82
CA ARG A 59 -22.82 -4.04 -12.83
C ARG A 59 -21.57 -4.53 -13.54
N LYS A 60 -21.40 -4.10 -14.79
CA LYS A 60 -20.15 -4.27 -15.54
C LYS A 60 -19.05 -3.37 -14.94
N PRO A 61 -17.77 -3.77 -14.99
CA PRO A 61 -16.66 -2.91 -14.55
C PRO A 61 -16.65 -1.57 -15.28
N PHE A 62 -16.45 -0.46 -14.56
CA PHE A 62 -16.34 0.85 -15.18
C PHE A 62 -15.04 1.00 -15.98
N GLN A 63 -15.12 1.69 -17.13
CA GLN A 63 -13.97 2.01 -17.97
C GLN A 63 -13.39 3.38 -17.58
N LEU A 64 -12.60 3.40 -16.51
CA LEU A 64 -12.06 4.64 -15.91
C LEU A 64 -10.65 4.98 -16.40
N LYS A 65 -10.31 4.63 -17.65
CA LYS A 65 -8.93 4.73 -18.17
C LYS A 65 -8.38 6.16 -18.07
N GLU A 66 -9.06 7.12 -18.69
CA GLU A 66 -8.60 8.51 -18.75
C GLU A 66 -8.58 9.17 -17.36
N ALA A 67 -9.59 8.87 -16.54
CA ALA A 67 -9.64 9.33 -15.15
C ALA A 67 -8.44 8.83 -14.33
N MET A 68 -8.08 7.55 -14.46
CA MET A 68 -6.90 6.99 -13.78
C MET A 68 -5.60 7.60 -14.31
N ILE A 69 -5.48 7.83 -15.63
CA ILE A 69 -4.28 8.45 -16.20
C ILE A 69 -4.09 9.85 -15.59
N PHE A 70 -5.12 10.68 -15.66
CA PHE A 70 -5.09 12.03 -15.08
C PHE A 70 -4.77 12.00 -13.59
N TYR A 71 -5.48 11.16 -12.83
CA TYR A 71 -5.30 11.02 -11.39
C TYR A 71 -3.86 10.60 -11.01
N ASN A 72 -3.30 9.59 -11.68
CA ASN A 72 -1.94 9.12 -11.38
C ASN A 72 -0.90 10.20 -11.71
N PHE A 73 -1.03 10.90 -12.83
CA PHE A 73 -0.10 12.00 -13.17
C PHE A 73 -0.26 13.21 -12.26
N ALA A 74 -1.49 13.50 -11.79
CA ALA A 74 -1.72 14.53 -10.77
C ALA A 74 -1.03 14.15 -9.45
N LEU A 75 -1.07 12.88 -9.04
CA LEU A 75 -0.36 12.41 -7.85
C LEU A 75 1.17 12.41 -8.02
N VAL A 76 1.68 12.18 -9.22
CA VAL A 76 3.10 12.39 -9.52
C VAL A 76 3.48 13.86 -9.27
N ALA A 77 2.74 14.80 -9.87
CA ALA A 77 3.00 16.22 -9.70
C ALA A 77 2.89 16.67 -8.23
N LEU A 78 1.84 16.24 -7.52
CA LEU A 78 1.65 16.51 -6.11
C LEU A 78 2.81 15.96 -5.26
N SER A 79 3.22 14.72 -5.50
CA SER A 79 4.34 14.10 -4.78
C SER A 79 5.67 14.80 -5.07
N THR A 80 5.89 15.27 -6.31
CA THR A 80 7.06 16.09 -6.67
C THR A 80 7.07 17.41 -5.93
N VAL A 81 5.93 18.10 -5.83
CA VAL A 81 5.80 19.33 -5.03
C VAL A 81 6.10 19.05 -3.57
N ILE A 82 5.52 17.98 -2.99
CA ILE A 82 5.76 17.61 -1.59
C ILE A 82 7.24 17.32 -1.33
N VAL A 83 7.92 16.57 -2.19
CA VAL A 83 9.36 16.31 -2.06
C VAL A 83 10.15 17.61 -2.11
N TYR A 84 9.90 18.46 -3.10
CA TYR A 84 10.57 19.76 -3.21
C TYR A 84 10.35 20.62 -1.97
N GLU A 85 9.12 20.70 -1.48
CA GLU A 85 8.78 21.47 -0.29
C GLU A 85 9.44 20.90 0.97
N PHE A 86 9.50 19.58 1.17
CA PHE A 86 10.24 19.00 2.31
C PHE A 86 11.73 19.33 2.23
N LEU A 87 12.34 19.15 1.05
CA LEU A 87 13.75 19.47 0.83
C LEU A 87 14.04 20.92 1.24
N MET A 88 13.22 21.85 0.74
CA MET A 88 13.41 23.28 0.94
C MET A 88 12.85 23.85 2.27
N SER A 89 12.29 23.00 3.13
CA SER A 89 11.78 23.39 4.47
C SER A 89 12.68 22.93 5.61
N GLY A 90 13.83 22.34 5.31
CA GLY A 90 14.79 21.90 6.32
C GLY A 90 15.82 20.92 5.77
N TRP A 91 15.38 19.88 5.05
CA TRP A 91 16.24 18.72 4.72
C TRP A 91 17.49 19.05 3.91
N VAL A 92 17.48 20.06 3.04
CA VAL A 92 18.70 20.51 2.32
C VAL A 92 19.17 21.91 2.73
N THR A 93 18.50 22.51 3.72
CA THR A 93 18.76 23.89 4.17
C THR A 93 19.39 23.90 5.56
N THR A 94 18.64 23.51 6.58
CA THR A 94 18.99 23.68 7.99
C THR A 94 19.18 22.36 8.75
N TYR A 95 18.61 21.26 8.28
CA TYR A 95 18.63 19.99 8.98
C TYR A 95 19.98 19.29 8.87
N THR A 96 20.35 18.59 9.93
CA THR A 96 21.61 17.88 10.10
C THR A 96 21.55 16.41 9.68
N TRP A 97 20.36 15.91 9.31
CA TRP A 97 20.09 14.50 8.98
C TRP A 97 20.32 13.56 10.16
N ARG A 98 20.10 14.08 11.36
CA ARG A 98 20.36 13.42 12.65
C ARG A 98 19.21 13.72 13.62
N CYS A 99 19.52 14.35 14.76
CA CYS A 99 18.51 14.86 15.67
C CYS A 99 18.14 16.27 15.25
N ASP A 100 17.11 16.36 14.43
CA ASP A 100 16.52 17.64 14.02
C ASP A 100 15.22 17.85 14.81
N PRO A 101 15.18 18.77 15.79
CA PRO A 101 13.97 19.07 16.56
C PRO A 101 12.92 19.77 15.69
N ILE A 102 11.69 19.84 16.20
CA ILE A 102 10.62 20.58 15.53
C ILE A 102 10.82 22.07 15.80
N ASP A 103 10.85 22.88 14.74
CA ASP A 103 10.82 24.34 14.89
C ASP A 103 9.37 24.79 15.14
N THR A 104 9.11 25.31 16.34
CA THR A 104 7.80 25.83 16.76
C THR A 104 7.62 27.33 16.50
N SER A 105 8.62 28.00 15.94
CA SER A 105 8.55 29.42 15.59
C SER A 105 7.63 29.68 14.39
N ASP A 106 7.29 30.96 14.19
CA ASP A 106 6.60 31.44 12.99
C ASP A 106 7.57 31.87 11.89
N SER A 107 8.79 31.28 11.87
CA SER A 107 9.75 31.54 10.80
C SER A 107 9.18 31.08 9.45
N PRO A 108 9.52 31.74 8.33
CA PRO A 108 9.05 31.33 7.01
C PRO A 108 9.38 29.87 6.67
N GLU A 109 10.52 29.37 7.15
CA GLU A 109 10.96 27.98 6.96
C GLU A 109 10.13 27.00 7.82
N ALA A 110 9.88 27.32 9.09
CA ALA A 110 9.02 26.51 9.96
C ALA A 110 7.58 26.43 9.44
N LEU A 111 7.00 27.56 9.05
CA LEU A 111 5.65 27.60 8.47
C LEU A 111 5.57 26.83 7.14
N ARG A 112 6.66 26.81 6.37
CA ARG A 112 6.77 25.99 5.16
C ARG A 112 6.78 24.50 5.49
N MET A 113 7.54 24.08 6.50
CA MET A 113 7.54 22.69 7.00
C MET A 113 6.15 22.25 7.46
N VAL A 114 5.46 23.10 8.24
CA VAL A 114 4.08 22.83 8.69
C VAL A 114 3.13 22.65 7.51
N ARG A 115 3.24 23.52 6.50
CA ARG A 115 2.41 23.45 5.29
C ARG A 115 2.64 22.17 4.51
N VAL A 116 3.90 21.75 4.31
CA VAL A 116 4.19 20.52 3.57
C VAL A 116 3.82 19.27 4.36
N ALA A 117 3.96 19.28 5.69
CA ALA A 117 3.48 18.20 6.55
C ALA A 117 1.95 18.02 6.39
N TRP A 118 1.19 19.11 6.41
CA TRP A 118 -0.25 19.07 6.11
C TRP A 118 -0.52 18.59 4.68
N LEU A 119 0.19 19.11 3.68
CA LEU A 119 -0.02 18.73 2.28
C LEU A 119 0.25 17.25 2.05
N PHE A 120 1.28 16.70 2.69
CA PHE A 120 1.58 15.28 2.69
C PHE A 120 0.44 14.46 3.30
N TRP A 121 -0.06 14.86 4.48
CA TRP A 121 -1.19 14.16 5.10
C TRP A 121 -2.45 14.24 4.23
N PHE A 122 -2.75 15.41 3.68
CA PHE A 122 -3.88 15.59 2.78
C PHE A 122 -3.76 14.74 1.51
N SER A 123 -2.53 14.54 1.00
CA SER A 123 -2.29 13.62 -0.11
C SER A 123 -2.75 12.19 0.23
N LYS A 124 -2.58 11.73 1.48
CA LYS A 124 -3.04 10.39 1.90
C LYS A 124 -4.56 10.23 1.83
N ILE A 125 -5.32 11.32 2.03
CA ILE A 125 -6.78 11.32 1.82
C ILE A 125 -7.10 11.15 0.33
N ILE A 126 -6.39 11.87 -0.54
CA ILE A 126 -6.58 11.76 -2.00
C ILE A 126 -6.28 10.32 -2.47
N GLU A 127 -5.24 9.70 -1.92
CA GLU A 127 -4.81 8.33 -2.24
C GLU A 127 -5.86 7.25 -1.86
N LEU A 128 -6.86 7.56 -1.02
CA LEU A 128 -8.01 6.66 -0.79
C LEU A 128 -8.77 6.33 -2.08
N MET A 129 -8.69 7.22 -3.08
CA MET A 129 -9.30 7.01 -4.40
C MET A 129 -8.71 5.80 -5.14
N ASP A 130 -7.48 5.37 -4.83
CA ASP A 130 -6.87 4.16 -5.42
C ASP A 130 -7.77 2.94 -5.25
N THR A 131 -8.27 2.77 -4.03
CA THR A 131 -9.11 1.63 -3.67
C THR A 131 -10.52 1.77 -4.26
N ILE A 132 -11.03 3.00 -4.36
CA ILE A 132 -12.29 3.28 -5.05
C ILE A 132 -12.19 2.86 -6.53
N PHE A 133 -11.09 3.19 -7.22
CA PHE A 133 -10.86 2.71 -8.59
C PHE A 133 -10.81 1.18 -8.68
N PHE A 134 -10.20 0.49 -7.72
CA PHE A 134 -10.17 -0.98 -7.71
C PHE A 134 -11.56 -1.58 -7.57
N VAL A 135 -12.40 -1.03 -6.69
CA VAL A 135 -13.78 -1.49 -6.47
C VAL A 135 -14.63 -1.26 -7.72
N LEU A 136 -14.61 -0.05 -8.29
CA LEU A 136 -15.39 0.29 -9.49
C LEU A 136 -14.96 -0.49 -10.75
N ARG A 137 -13.71 -0.95 -10.79
CA ARG A 137 -13.19 -1.81 -11.88
C ARG A 137 -13.30 -3.31 -11.60
N LYS A 138 -13.93 -3.72 -10.49
CA LYS A 138 -14.04 -5.11 -10.01
C LYS A 138 -12.66 -5.80 -9.96
N LYS A 139 -11.62 -5.07 -9.54
CA LYS A 139 -10.25 -5.58 -9.37
C LYS A 139 -10.00 -5.99 -7.92
N HIS A 140 -10.89 -6.83 -7.36
CA HIS A 140 -10.85 -7.25 -5.95
C HIS A 140 -9.53 -7.92 -5.55
N GLY A 141 -8.82 -8.56 -6.50
CA GLY A 141 -7.47 -9.10 -6.23
C GLY A 141 -6.42 -8.05 -5.86
N GLN A 142 -6.65 -6.77 -6.16
CA GLN A 142 -5.78 -5.65 -5.74
C GLN A 142 -6.16 -5.10 -4.36
N VAL A 143 -7.39 -5.32 -3.90
CA VAL A 143 -7.89 -4.91 -2.58
C VAL A 143 -7.47 -5.96 -1.56
N THR A 144 -6.18 -5.96 -1.21
CA THR A 144 -5.60 -6.89 -0.22
C THR A 144 -5.71 -6.32 1.19
N PHE A 145 -5.52 -7.17 2.21
CA PHE A 145 -5.38 -6.72 3.60
C PHE A 145 -4.27 -5.66 3.73
N LEU A 146 -3.11 -5.88 3.10
CA LEU A 146 -2.00 -4.91 3.09
C LEU A 146 -2.45 -3.55 2.55
N HIS A 147 -3.16 -3.53 1.42
CA HIS A 147 -3.63 -2.30 0.79
C HIS A 147 -4.63 -1.56 1.68
N ILE A 148 -5.66 -2.26 2.18
CA ILE A 148 -6.69 -1.64 3.02
C ILE A 148 -6.07 -1.16 4.34
N PHE A 149 -5.26 -1.99 5.00
CA PHE A 149 -4.61 -1.63 6.26
C PHE A 149 -3.75 -0.37 6.08
N HIS A 150 -2.90 -0.33 5.05
CA HIS A 150 -2.06 0.82 4.73
C HIS A 150 -2.90 2.09 4.48
N HIS A 151 -3.83 2.05 3.53
CA HIS A 151 -4.64 3.21 3.17
C HIS A 151 -5.66 3.61 4.25
N SER A 152 -5.91 2.78 5.25
CA SER A 152 -6.82 3.14 6.34
C SER A 152 -6.08 3.70 7.54
N PHE A 153 -5.05 2.97 7.97
CA PHE A 153 -4.35 3.26 9.20
C PHE A 153 -3.35 4.40 9.03
N MET A 154 -2.65 4.47 7.89
CA MET A 154 -1.64 5.51 7.67
C MET A 154 -2.21 6.94 7.68
N PRO A 155 -3.28 7.28 6.94
CA PRO A 155 -3.82 8.64 6.97
C PRO A 155 -4.32 9.04 8.37
N TRP A 156 -4.82 8.07 9.15
CA TRP A 156 -5.31 8.31 10.51
C TRP A 156 -4.18 8.56 11.50
N THR A 157 -3.12 7.75 11.47
CA THR A 157 -1.94 7.97 12.33
C THR A 157 -1.17 9.23 11.94
N TRP A 158 -1.09 9.53 10.64
CA TRP A 158 -0.46 10.75 10.14
C TRP A 158 -1.20 12.01 10.58
N TRP A 159 -2.52 11.97 10.76
CA TRP A 159 -3.25 13.12 11.31
C TRP A 159 -2.69 13.50 12.68
N TRP A 160 -2.52 12.53 13.57
CA TRP A 160 -1.90 12.74 14.88
C TRP A 160 -0.45 13.20 14.78
N GLY A 161 0.34 12.58 13.89
CA GLY A 161 1.73 12.96 13.67
C GLY A 161 1.89 14.42 13.23
N VAL A 162 1.11 14.85 12.24
CA VAL A 162 1.13 16.24 11.76
C VAL A 162 0.56 17.19 12.80
N SER A 163 -0.52 16.83 13.49
CA SER A 163 -1.13 17.67 14.52
C SER A 163 -0.20 17.99 15.68
N TYR A 164 0.67 17.08 16.09
CA TYR A 164 1.58 17.30 17.24
C TYR A 164 3.00 17.68 16.82
N ALA A 165 3.49 17.07 15.75
CA ALA A 165 4.89 17.13 15.34
C ALA A 165 5.04 17.39 13.83
N PRO A 166 4.60 18.55 13.31
CA PRO A 166 4.67 18.87 11.90
C PRO A 166 6.10 19.28 11.46
N GLY A 167 7.07 18.37 11.60
CA GLY A 167 8.46 18.61 11.21
C GLY A 167 9.50 17.77 11.95
N GLY A 168 10.73 18.27 11.93
CA GLY A 168 11.91 17.65 12.54
C GLY A 168 12.28 16.32 11.89
N MET A 169 13.06 15.52 12.61
CA MET A 169 13.54 14.21 12.15
C MET A 169 12.39 13.24 11.82
N GLY A 170 11.22 13.42 12.45
CA GLY A 170 10.00 12.66 12.17
C GLY A 170 9.49 12.84 10.74
N SER A 171 9.76 13.97 10.08
CA SER A 171 9.32 14.25 8.71
C SER A 171 10.11 13.48 7.63
N PHE A 172 11.23 12.83 7.98
CA PHE A 172 12.10 12.12 7.04
C PHE A 172 11.34 11.08 6.22
N HIS A 173 10.51 10.30 6.91
CA HIS A 173 9.79 9.21 6.27
C HIS A 173 8.70 9.70 5.30
N ALA A 174 8.11 10.89 5.54
CA ALA A 174 7.21 11.51 4.56
C ALA A 174 7.95 11.93 3.29
N MET A 175 9.14 12.52 3.43
CA MET A 175 9.98 12.93 2.29
C MET A 175 10.37 11.71 1.44
N VAL A 176 10.88 10.65 2.08
CA VAL A 176 11.26 9.42 1.36
C VAL A 176 10.03 8.73 0.76
N ASN A 177 8.92 8.65 1.49
CA ASN A 177 7.67 8.08 0.97
C ASN A 177 7.18 8.83 -0.27
N SER A 178 7.21 10.16 -0.24
CA SER A 178 6.78 11.00 -1.37
C SER A 178 7.68 10.78 -2.59
N THR A 179 8.99 10.62 -2.39
CA THR A 179 9.93 10.26 -3.46
C THR A 179 9.57 8.92 -4.12
N VAL A 180 9.24 7.91 -3.31
CA VAL A 180 8.79 6.61 -3.83
C VAL A 180 7.41 6.70 -4.50
N HIS A 181 6.51 7.55 -4.00
CA HIS A 181 5.19 7.78 -4.58
C HIS A 181 5.27 8.41 -5.98
N ILE A 182 6.25 9.29 -6.25
CA ILE A 182 6.53 9.78 -7.62
C ILE A 182 6.74 8.59 -8.57
N ILE A 183 7.61 7.65 -8.18
CA ILE A 183 7.97 6.49 -9.01
C ILE A 183 6.78 5.54 -9.15
N MET A 184 6.07 5.27 -8.05
CA MET A 184 4.93 4.35 -8.02
C MET A 184 3.75 4.86 -8.85
N TYR A 185 3.34 6.12 -8.67
CA TYR A 185 2.23 6.69 -9.44
C TYR A 185 2.59 6.91 -10.90
N PHE A 186 3.85 7.21 -11.22
CA PHE A 186 4.32 7.23 -12.60
C PHE A 186 4.17 5.84 -13.26
N TYR A 187 4.57 4.78 -12.55
CA TYR A 187 4.34 3.40 -13.01
C TYR A 187 2.84 3.12 -13.22
N TYR A 188 1.97 3.51 -12.29
CA TYR A 188 0.53 3.30 -12.41
C TYR A 188 -0.10 4.09 -13.56
N GLY A 189 0.30 5.35 -13.77
CA GLY A 189 -0.13 6.17 -14.90
C GLY A 189 0.23 5.53 -16.24
N LEU A 190 1.47 5.08 -16.41
CA LEU A 190 1.90 4.36 -17.61
C LEU A 190 1.17 3.02 -17.77
N SER A 191 0.90 2.30 -16.67
CA SER A 191 0.15 1.04 -16.72
C SER A 191 -1.30 1.24 -17.16
N ALA A 192 -1.91 2.38 -16.82
CA ALA A 192 -3.26 2.76 -17.20
C ALA A 192 -3.35 3.24 -18.66
N ALA A 193 -2.28 3.83 -19.21
CA ALA A 193 -2.20 4.31 -20.59
C ALA A 193 -2.40 3.21 -21.66
N GLY A 194 -2.26 1.93 -21.27
CA GLY A 194 -2.71 0.77 -22.03
C GLY A 194 -1.58 -0.17 -22.49
N PRO A 195 -1.90 -1.20 -23.30
CA PRO A 195 -0.95 -2.26 -23.67
C PRO A 195 0.32 -1.75 -24.36
N ARG A 196 0.20 -0.64 -25.12
CA ARG A 196 1.34 0.01 -25.80
C ARG A 196 2.45 0.43 -24.83
N PHE A 197 2.10 0.83 -23.60
CA PHE A 197 3.06 1.25 -22.57
C PHE A 197 3.42 0.11 -21.61
N GLN A 198 2.48 -0.80 -21.33
CA GLN A 198 2.71 -1.94 -20.42
C GLN A 198 3.89 -2.82 -20.82
N LYS A 199 4.17 -2.96 -22.12
CA LYS A 199 5.34 -3.72 -22.62
C LYS A 199 6.69 -3.17 -22.13
N PHE A 200 6.76 -1.88 -21.81
CA PHE A 200 7.99 -1.24 -21.31
C PHE A 200 8.11 -1.31 -19.78
N LEU A 201 7.08 -1.81 -19.07
CA LEU A 201 7.01 -1.86 -17.61
C LEU A 201 7.63 -3.14 -17.02
N TRP A 202 8.76 -3.59 -17.59
CA TRP A 202 9.50 -4.77 -17.14
C TRP A 202 10.04 -4.63 -15.71
N TRP A 203 10.23 -3.38 -15.25
CA TRP A 203 10.83 -3.04 -13.98
C TRP A 203 9.86 -3.07 -12.77
N LYS A 204 8.67 -3.68 -12.92
CA LYS A 204 7.70 -3.86 -11.82
C LYS A 204 8.33 -4.47 -10.55
N LYS A 205 9.31 -5.37 -10.69
CA LYS A 205 10.03 -5.97 -9.55
C LYS A 205 10.85 -4.92 -8.78
N TYR A 206 11.49 -3.99 -9.48
CA TYR A 206 12.29 -2.92 -8.86
C TYR A 206 11.42 -1.92 -8.09
N MET A 207 10.16 -1.71 -8.47
CA MET A 207 9.24 -0.87 -7.70
C MET A 207 9.07 -1.40 -6.27
N THR A 208 8.79 -2.70 -6.10
CA THR A 208 8.66 -3.30 -4.77
C THR A 208 10.00 -3.31 -4.03
N ALA A 209 11.13 -3.43 -4.74
CA ALA A 209 12.45 -3.33 -4.14
C ALA A 209 12.73 -1.92 -3.59
N ILE A 210 12.39 -0.87 -4.34
CA ILE A 210 12.51 0.53 -3.89
C ILE A 210 11.65 0.79 -2.66
N GLN A 211 10.43 0.24 -2.60
CA GLN A 211 9.57 0.34 -1.40
C GLN A 211 10.20 -0.35 -0.17
N LEU A 212 10.82 -1.52 -0.34
CA LEU A 212 11.55 -2.18 0.74
C LEU A 212 12.77 -1.37 1.19
N ILE A 213 13.53 -0.81 0.24
CA ILE A 213 14.68 0.06 0.53
C ILE A 213 14.22 1.31 1.31
N GLN A 214 13.08 1.92 0.96
CA GLN A 214 12.50 3.02 1.74
C GLN A 214 12.33 2.64 3.21
N PHE A 215 11.73 1.47 3.51
CA PHE A 215 11.53 1.06 4.90
C PHE A 215 12.85 0.86 5.65
N VAL A 216 13.86 0.32 4.97
CA VAL A 216 15.21 0.19 5.55
C VAL A 216 15.82 1.56 5.83
N LEU A 217 15.81 2.48 4.86
CA LEU A 217 16.36 3.83 5.02
C LEU A 217 15.67 4.61 6.16
N VAL A 218 14.34 4.57 6.20
CA VAL A 218 13.56 5.20 7.27
C VAL A 218 13.87 4.58 8.63
N SER A 219 13.97 3.25 8.70
CA SER A 219 14.30 2.55 9.94
C SER A 219 15.70 2.88 10.43
N LEU A 220 16.69 2.96 9.54
CA LEU A 220 18.05 3.35 9.89
C LEU A 220 18.11 4.78 10.42
N HIS A 221 17.45 5.73 9.74
CA HIS A 221 17.40 7.13 10.17
C HIS A 221 16.77 7.28 11.56
N VAL A 222 15.57 6.71 11.77
CA VAL A 222 14.88 6.82 13.06
C VAL A 222 15.62 6.07 14.18
N THR A 223 16.40 5.03 13.83
CA THR A 223 17.21 4.28 14.80
C THR A 223 18.33 5.13 15.41
N GLN A 224 18.81 6.15 14.69
CA GLN A 224 19.84 7.07 15.20
C GLN A 224 19.43 7.74 16.52
N TYR A 225 18.13 7.99 16.71
CA TYR A 225 17.58 8.56 17.95
C TYR A 225 18.00 7.77 19.21
N TYR A 226 18.03 6.44 19.12
CA TYR A 226 18.36 5.58 20.27
C TYR A 226 19.86 5.49 20.58
N PHE A 227 20.71 5.97 19.66
CA PHE A 227 22.17 5.94 19.80
C PHE A 227 22.78 7.33 19.98
N MET A 228 21.94 8.38 20.08
CA MET A 228 22.39 9.74 20.35
C MET A 228 22.32 10.02 21.85
N ASP A 229 23.43 10.46 22.43
CA ASP A 229 23.53 10.78 23.87
C ASP A 229 22.65 11.98 24.27
N SER A 230 22.39 12.89 23.32
CA SER A 230 21.48 14.03 23.49
C SER A 230 20.69 14.27 22.21
N CYS A 231 19.37 14.33 22.33
CA CYS A 231 18.48 14.69 21.24
C CYS A 231 17.23 15.40 21.80
N ASP A 232 17.10 16.69 21.51
CA ASP A 232 16.03 17.54 22.05
C ASP A 232 14.72 17.46 21.23
N TYR A 233 14.44 16.30 20.65
CA TYR A 233 13.20 16.08 19.90
C TYR A 233 12.00 16.04 20.86
N GLN A 234 11.05 16.95 20.65
CA GLN A 234 9.99 17.25 21.63
C GLN A 234 8.94 16.13 21.77
N PHE A 235 8.80 15.25 20.78
CA PHE A 235 7.77 14.21 20.77
C PHE A 235 8.32 12.79 20.53
N PRO A 236 9.10 12.20 21.46
CA PRO A 236 9.70 10.87 21.31
C PRO A 236 8.72 9.76 20.91
N LEU A 237 7.46 9.87 21.34
CA LEU A 237 6.38 8.95 20.96
C LEU A 237 6.24 8.80 19.43
N ILE A 238 6.37 9.88 18.67
CA ILE A 238 6.28 9.86 17.21
C ILE A 238 7.43 9.03 16.61
N ILE A 239 8.63 9.18 17.14
CA ILE A 239 9.81 8.42 16.72
C ILE A 239 9.62 6.92 17.00
N HIS A 240 9.12 6.56 18.19
CA HIS A 240 8.81 5.16 18.51
C HIS A 240 7.74 4.57 17.58
N LEU A 241 6.68 5.33 17.27
CA LEU A 241 5.63 4.89 16.35
C LEU A 241 6.16 4.70 14.93
N VAL A 242 6.98 5.63 14.43
CA VAL A 242 7.62 5.51 13.10
C VAL A 242 8.48 4.26 13.03
N TRP A 243 9.25 3.95 14.07
CA TRP A 243 10.07 2.73 14.12
C TRP A 243 9.21 1.46 14.12
N ILE A 244 8.19 1.37 15.00
CA ILE A 244 7.27 0.22 15.08
C ILE A 244 6.55 -0.01 13.75
N TYR A 245 6.01 1.05 13.14
CA TYR A 245 5.34 0.95 11.85
C TYR A 245 6.31 0.60 10.72
N GLY A 246 7.51 1.18 10.72
CA GLY A 246 8.58 0.83 9.79
C GLY A 246 8.88 -0.66 9.80
N THR A 247 9.06 -1.26 10.98
CA THR A 247 9.27 -2.71 11.14
C THR A 247 8.04 -3.51 10.69
N PHE A 248 6.84 -3.11 11.11
CA PHE A 248 5.60 -3.80 10.76
C PHE A 248 5.37 -3.85 9.24
N PHE A 249 5.50 -2.71 8.55
CA PHE A 249 5.36 -2.66 7.09
C PHE A 249 6.49 -3.39 6.37
N PHE A 250 7.73 -3.32 6.87
CA PHE A 250 8.82 -4.10 6.30
C PHE A 250 8.51 -5.60 6.29
N VAL A 251 7.96 -6.14 7.39
CA VAL A 251 7.54 -7.55 7.47
C VAL A 251 6.43 -7.86 6.47
N LEU A 252 5.40 -7.01 6.37
CA LEU A 252 4.29 -7.22 5.43
C LEU A 252 4.75 -7.16 3.96
N PHE A 253 5.60 -6.20 3.60
CA PHE A 253 6.14 -6.07 2.23
C PHE A 253 7.11 -7.20 1.90
N SER A 254 7.90 -7.67 2.87
CA SER A 254 8.76 -8.85 2.70
C SER A 254 7.91 -10.10 2.46
N ASN A 255 6.83 -10.28 3.20
CA ASN A 255 5.87 -11.36 2.98
C ASN A 255 5.24 -11.27 1.57
N PHE A 256 4.80 -10.07 1.17
CA PHE A 256 4.30 -9.82 -0.18
C PHE A 256 5.32 -10.19 -1.26
N TRP A 257 6.60 -9.79 -1.09
CA TRP A 257 7.67 -10.12 -2.03
C TRP A 257 7.84 -11.64 -2.20
N ILE A 258 7.90 -12.37 -1.09
CA ILE A 258 8.01 -13.83 -1.09
C ILE A 258 6.82 -14.45 -1.82
N GLN A 259 5.60 -14.02 -1.54
CA GLN A 259 4.41 -14.58 -2.18
C GLN A 259 4.32 -14.23 -3.68
N ALA A 260 4.62 -12.98 -4.04
CA ALA A 260 4.43 -12.46 -5.38
C ALA A 260 5.51 -12.93 -6.36
N TYR A 261 6.77 -12.95 -5.93
CA TYR A 261 7.92 -13.14 -6.81
C TYR A 261 8.67 -14.45 -6.58
N VAL A 262 8.87 -14.87 -5.32
CA VAL A 262 9.57 -16.13 -5.02
C VAL A 262 8.64 -17.32 -5.28
N LYS A 263 7.40 -17.24 -4.78
CA LYS A 263 6.35 -18.27 -5.03
C LYS A 263 5.58 -18.06 -6.35
N GLY A 264 5.94 -17.03 -7.12
CA GLY A 264 5.42 -16.81 -8.48
C GLY A 264 3.95 -16.39 -8.62
N LYS A 265 3.22 -16.08 -7.54
CA LYS A 265 1.76 -15.83 -7.61
C LYS A 265 1.36 -14.55 -8.37
N ARG A 266 2.29 -13.60 -8.57
CA ARG A 266 2.01 -12.27 -9.16
C ARG A 266 3.14 -11.75 -10.07
N LEU A 267 3.79 -12.66 -10.81
CA LEU A 267 4.87 -12.31 -11.74
C LEU A 267 4.41 -11.24 -12.76
N PRO A 268 5.34 -10.41 -13.28
CA PRO A 268 5.05 -9.55 -14.41
C PRO A 268 4.49 -10.39 -15.56
N LYS A 269 3.49 -9.87 -16.29
CA LYS A 269 3.04 -10.51 -17.52
C LYS A 269 4.20 -10.49 -18.52
N GLN A 270 4.93 -11.59 -18.62
CA GLN A 270 5.70 -11.87 -19.81
C GLN A 270 4.68 -12.30 -20.86
N ASP A 271 4.74 -11.71 -22.05
CA ASP A 271 4.08 -12.26 -23.22
C ASP A 271 4.70 -13.65 -23.45
N ILE A 272 4.06 -14.70 -22.91
CA ILE A 272 4.32 -16.05 -23.35
C ILE A 272 3.86 -16.06 -24.80
N LYS A 273 4.80 -15.90 -25.74
CA LYS A 273 4.62 -16.44 -27.09
C LYS A 273 4.38 -17.93 -26.89
N GLN A 274 3.12 -18.30 -26.87
CA GLN A 274 2.70 -19.68 -26.98
C GLN A 274 3.23 -20.15 -28.34
N SER A 275 4.35 -20.86 -28.32
CA SER A 275 4.86 -21.59 -29.48
C SER A 275 3.87 -22.71 -29.77
N LEU A 276 2.75 -22.37 -30.40
CA LEU A 276 1.92 -23.29 -31.16
C LEU A 276 2.67 -23.62 -32.45
N ASN A 277 3.64 -24.53 -32.37
CA ASN A 277 4.04 -25.33 -33.51
C ASN A 277 3.50 -26.74 -33.27
N GLY A 278 2.28 -26.95 -33.78
CA GLY A 278 1.84 -28.29 -34.10
C GLY A 278 2.67 -28.80 -35.28
N THR A 279 3.28 -29.95 -35.10
CA THR A 279 3.57 -30.85 -36.22
C THR A 279 3.24 -32.25 -35.73
N ALA A 280 2.09 -32.76 -36.19
CA ALA A 280 1.82 -34.17 -36.16
C ALA A 280 2.87 -34.86 -37.04
N VAL A 281 3.70 -35.72 -36.44
CA VAL A 281 4.53 -36.67 -37.19
C VAL A 281 4.21 -38.06 -36.66
N HIS A 282 3.41 -38.77 -37.45
CA HIS A 282 3.31 -40.22 -37.41
C HIS A 282 4.56 -40.79 -38.07
N THR A 283 5.32 -41.64 -37.39
CA THR A 283 6.04 -42.79 -37.97
C THR A 283 6.41 -43.82 -36.90
N ASN A 284 6.00 -45.06 -37.14
CA ASN A 284 6.42 -46.29 -36.47
C ASN A 284 7.90 -46.62 -36.76
N GLY A 285 8.58 -47.30 -35.82
CA GLY A 285 9.60 -48.30 -36.16
C GLY A 285 10.97 -48.25 -35.44
N ARG A 286 11.13 -49.22 -34.52
CA ARG A 286 12.30 -50.11 -34.31
C ARG A 286 13.57 -49.62 -33.53
N HIS A 287 13.72 -50.25 -32.35
CA HIS A 287 14.92 -50.76 -31.63
C HIS A 287 16.28 -50.03 -31.72
N GLN A 288 16.84 -49.69 -30.54
CA GLN A 288 18.08 -50.31 -30.03
C GLN A 288 18.23 -50.14 -28.50
N GLU A 289 18.76 -51.19 -27.86
CA GLU A 289 18.80 -51.49 -26.42
C GLU A 289 20.08 -51.03 -25.69
N ASN A 290 19.97 -50.91 -24.36
CA ASN A 290 20.80 -51.53 -23.28
C ASN A 290 20.91 -50.55 -22.11
N GLY A 291 20.37 -50.83 -20.91
CA GLY A 291 20.75 -51.85 -19.92
C GLY A 291 21.08 -51.06 -18.63
N THR A 292 20.67 -51.39 -17.39
CA THR A 292 20.64 -52.69 -16.72
C THR A 292 19.79 -52.57 -15.43
N SER A 293 18.94 -53.59 -15.21
CA SER A 293 18.45 -54.28 -14.00
C SER A 293 18.66 -53.67 -12.58
N ILE A 294 17.84 -53.92 -11.55
CA ILE A 294 17.38 -55.20 -10.96
C ILE A 294 16.16 -54.94 -10.05
N GLY A 295 15.17 -55.86 -10.03
CA GLY A 295 14.26 -56.02 -8.88
C GLY A 295 12.86 -56.56 -9.18
N ILE A 296 12.75 -57.87 -9.42
CA ILE A 296 11.50 -58.62 -9.67
C ILE A 296 10.90 -59.09 -8.33
N ASN A 297 9.59 -58.91 -8.08
CA ASN A 297 8.66 -60.05 -7.85
C ASN A 297 7.19 -59.65 -7.63
N HIS A 298 6.33 -60.55 -8.13
CA HIS A 298 4.87 -60.54 -8.20
C HIS A 298 4.12 -60.48 -6.86
N GLY A 299 2.88 -59.96 -6.91
CA GLY A 299 1.85 -60.23 -5.93
C GLY A 299 0.49 -59.64 -6.31
N ALA A 300 -0.42 -60.48 -6.82
CA ALA A 300 -1.83 -60.15 -6.98
C ALA A 300 -2.59 -60.45 -5.67
N SER A 301 -3.41 -59.52 -5.20
CA SER A 301 -4.57 -59.81 -4.33
C SER A 301 -5.53 -58.62 -4.20
N ASN A 302 -6.82 -58.97 -4.11
CA ASN A 302 -8.01 -58.14 -3.98
C ASN A 302 -8.08 -57.30 -2.69
N GLY A 303 -8.85 -56.20 -2.70
CA GLY A 303 -9.47 -55.68 -1.46
C GLY A 303 -10.00 -54.24 -1.47
N SER A 304 -11.34 -54.13 -1.48
CA SER A 304 -12.23 -53.10 -0.84
C SER A 304 -12.16 -51.60 -1.16
N SER A 305 -13.20 -51.17 -1.90
CA SER A 305 -14.19 -50.11 -1.62
C SER A 305 -14.04 -49.11 -0.45
N ASN A 306 -14.24 -47.82 -0.77
CA ASN A 306 -15.34 -46.92 -0.30
C ASN A 306 -15.22 -45.60 -1.09
N GLY A 307 -16.17 -45.21 -1.97
CA GLY A 307 -17.47 -44.60 -1.66
C GLY A 307 -17.28 -43.08 -1.44
N CYS A 308 -17.79 -42.14 -2.24
CA CYS A 308 -19.19 -41.96 -2.65
C CYS A 308 -19.31 -41.03 -3.88
N VAL A 309 -20.17 -41.39 -4.83
CA VAL A 309 -20.68 -40.56 -5.94
C VAL A 309 -22.19 -40.49 -5.79
N HIS A 310 -22.77 -39.29 -5.91
CA HIS A 310 -24.17 -38.99 -6.26
C HIS A 310 -24.14 -37.54 -6.81
N HIS A 311 -24.75 -37.13 -7.92
CA HIS A 311 -25.88 -37.65 -8.66
C HIS A 311 -25.78 -37.17 -10.13
N GLU A 312 -26.12 -38.05 -11.08
CA GLU A 312 -26.46 -37.70 -12.46
C GLU A 312 -27.92 -38.13 -12.72
N ASN A 313 -28.68 -37.30 -13.43
CA ASN A 313 -29.77 -37.66 -14.38
C ASN A 313 -30.29 -36.32 -14.97
N SER A 314 -29.89 -35.91 -16.17
CA SER A 314 -30.26 -36.40 -17.50
C SER A 314 -31.68 -36.02 -17.95
N SER A 315 -31.77 -35.13 -18.94
CA SER A 315 -32.66 -35.34 -20.10
C SER A 315 -32.22 -34.47 -21.30
N LYS A 316 -32.16 -35.13 -22.46
CA LYS A 316 -31.82 -34.65 -23.80
C LYS A 316 -33.06 -34.08 -24.52
N MET A 317 -32.85 -33.15 -25.46
CA MET A 317 -33.23 -33.22 -26.91
C MET A 317 -33.13 -31.80 -27.52
N LYS A 318 -32.19 -31.52 -28.44
CA LYS A 318 -32.20 -31.67 -29.92
C LYS A 318 -33.26 -30.84 -30.69
N LYS A 319 -32.72 -29.94 -31.53
CA LYS A 319 -33.16 -29.46 -32.86
C LYS A 319 -34.52 -28.74 -32.99
N ALA A 320 -34.46 -27.44 -33.31
CA ALA A 320 -34.81 -26.85 -34.60
C ALA A 320 -34.10 -25.50 -34.73
#